data_AF-A0A2G9V3G9-F1
#
_entry.id   AF-A0A2G9V3G9-F1
#
_cell.length_a   1.000
_cell.length_b   1.000
_cell.length_c   1.000
_cell.angle_alpha   90.00
_cell.angle_beta   90.00
_cell.angle_gamma   90.00
#
_symmetry.space_group_name_H-M   'P 1'
#
loop_
_entity.id
_entity.type
_entity.pdbx_description
1 polymer ?
#
loop_
_entity_poly.entity_id
_entity_poly.type
_entity_poly.pdbx_seq_one_letter_code
_entity_poly.pdbx_strand_id
1 'polypeptide(L)'
;MLSQSTLPKRNPSSDTFEQCSILRRLSSTCPVDGIIFCDAAPDTNPARMQIEVFNAAGGVVRTFTNTGTSLAATVFCRNGVWTARVSSTGTDQFIPITAVSCAQDGSTGADRGYVIGSAINK
;
A
#
# COMPACT_ATOMS: atom_id res chain seq x y z
N MET A 1 -21.45 7.79 1.92
CA MET A 1 -20.87 6.57 2.52
C MET A 1 -19.96 5.93 1.48
N LEU A 2 -18.65 6.09 1.60
CA LEU A 2 -17.70 5.36 0.74
C LEU A 2 -17.66 3.92 1.24
N SER A 3 -18.37 3.01 0.56
CA SER A 3 -18.38 1.60 0.93
C SER A 3 -16.98 1.01 0.80
N GLN A 4 -16.53 0.40 1.89
CA GLN A 4 -15.25 -0.26 2.03
C GLN A 4 -15.20 -1.55 1.19
N SER A 5 -14.86 -1.46 -0.09
CA SER A 5 -14.42 -2.61 -0.88
C SER A 5 -12.96 -2.47 -1.35
N THR A 6 -12.16 -1.78 -0.52
CA THR A 6 -10.72 -1.59 -0.69
C THR A 6 -9.98 -2.44 0.34
N LEU A 7 -8.82 -3.02 0.00
CA LEU A 7 -7.97 -3.73 0.97
C LEU A 7 -7.76 -2.87 2.24
N PRO A 8 -8.19 -3.34 3.43
CA PRO A 8 -7.92 -2.66 4.69
C PRO A 8 -6.46 -2.20 4.83
N LYS A 9 -6.27 -0.97 5.31
CA LYS A 9 -4.95 -0.49 5.76
C LYS A 9 -4.60 -1.16 7.09
N ARG A 10 -3.35 -1.62 7.24
CA ARG A 10 -2.81 -2.16 8.52
C ARG A 10 -1.36 -1.77 8.75
N ASN A 11 -0.86 -2.01 9.97
CA ASN A 11 0.52 -1.72 10.37
C ASN A 11 1.52 -2.56 9.57
N PRO A 12 2.73 -2.03 9.30
CA PRO A 12 3.81 -2.81 8.74
C PRO A 12 4.17 -3.99 9.65
N SER A 13 4.80 -5.00 9.07
CA SER A 13 5.25 -6.19 9.79
C SER A 13 6.47 -5.94 10.68
N SER A 14 7.23 -4.87 10.41
CA SER A 14 8.44 -4.48 11.13
C SER A 14 8.27 -3.13 11.81
N ASP A 15 8.74 -3.03 13.05
CA ASP A 15 8.77 -1.78 13.83
C ASP A 15 9.86 -0.80 13.33
N THR A 16 10.75 -1.24 12.42
CA THR A 16 11.72 -0.35 11.76
C THR A 16 11.06 0.60 10.76
N PHE A 17 9.83 0.32 10.36
CA PHE A 17 9.06 1.15 9.45
C PHE A 17 7.89 1.77 10.21
N GLU A 18 7.75 3.08 10.10
CA GLU A 18 6.68 3.82 10.76
C GLU A 18 5.51 4.05 9.80
N GLN A 19 4.30 3.87 10.34
CA GLN A 19 3.07 3.91 9.58
C GLN A 19 2.57 5.36 9.45
N CYS A 20 3.09 6.08 8.47
CA CYS A 20 2.87 7.53 8.36
C CYS A 20 2.57 8.01 6.94
N SER A 21 2.66 7.12 5.97
CA SER A 21 2.63 7.43 4.54
C SER A 21 1.23 7.30 3.92
N ILE A 22 0.95 8.17 2.95
CA ILE A 22 -0.35 8.27 2.29
C ILE A 22 -0.50 7.10 1.32
N LEU A 23 -1.50 6.25 1.58
CA LEU A 23 -1.92 5.20 0.67
C LEU A 23 -2.99 5.75 -0.30
N ARG A 24 -2.63 5.98 -1.57
CA ARG A 24 -3.63 6.24 -2.62
C ARG A 24 -4.09 4.91 -3.22
N ARG A 25 -5.39 4.63 -3.08
CA ARG A 25 -5.97 3.28 -3.13
C ARG A 25 -6.27 2.80 -4.56
N LEU A 26 -6.25 1.48 -4.69
CA LEU A 26 -6.83 0.72 -5.79
C LEU A 26 -8.33 0.97 -5.95
N SER A 27 -8.81 0.74 -7.16
CA SER A 27 -10.24 0.61 -7.50
C SER A 27 -11.00 -0.21 -6.45
N SER A 28 -12.25 0.21 -6.17
CA SER A 28 -13.17 -0.42 -5.22
C SER A 28 -13.68 -1.80 -5.67
N THR A 29 -13.39 -2.18 -6.91
CA THR A 29 -13.63 -3.50 -7.47
C THR A 29 -12.33 -3.98 -8.11
N CYS A 30 -12.13 -5.30 -8.22
CA CYS A 30 -11.12 -5.88 -9.11
C CYS A 30 -11.79 -6.29 -10.43
N PRO A 31 -11.89 -5.38 -11.43
CA PRO A 31 -12.21 -5.77 -12.80
C PRO A 31 -10.92 -5.92 -13.64
N VAL A 32 -9.83 -5.28 -13.21
CA VAL A 32 -8.52 -5.26 -13.86
C VAL A 32 -7.42 -5.19 -12.81
N ASP A 33 -6.17 -5.43 -13.21
CA ASP A 33 -5.00 -5.20 -12.34
C ASP A 33 -4.96 -3.75 -11.82
N GLY A 34 -4.44 -3.57 -10.62
CA GLY A 34 -4.41 -2.27 -9.98
C GLY A 34 -3.05 -1.91 -9.42
N ILE A 35 -2.91 -0.64 -9.07
CA ILE A 35 -1.67 -0.06 -8.58
C ILE A 35 -1.92 0.52 -7.19
N ILE A 36 -1.13 0.08 -6.22
CA ILE A 36 -1.04 0.63 -4.88
C ILE A 36 -0.02 1.76 -4.94
N PHE A 37 -0.39 2.95 -4.49
CA PHE A 37 0.55 4.05 -4.33
C PHE A 37 0.76 4.34 -2.85
N CYS A 38 2.02 4.54 -2.49
CA CYS A 38 2.47 4.90 -1.16
C CYS A 38 3.37 6.13 -1.27
N ASP A 39 2.92 7.25 -0.73
CA ASP A 39 3.69 8.49 -0.72
C ASP A 39 4.15 8.81 0.70
N ALA A 40 5.34 9.37 0.81
CA ALA A 40 5.88 9.85 2.07
C ALA A 40 4.88 10.79 2.76
N ALA A 41 4.90 10.77 4.08
CA ALA A 41 4.13 11.73 4.85
C ALA A 41 4.52 13.17 4.48
N PRO A 42 3.59 14.15 4.54
CA PRO A 42 3.93 15.55 4.33
C PRO A 42 5.09 15.99 5.23
N ASP A 43 5.96 16.83 4.69
CA ASP A 43 7.13 17.40 5.39
C ASP A 43 8.15 16.35 5.88
N THR A 44 8.13 15.13 5.32
CA THR A 44 9.13 14.08 5.60
C THR A 44 10.04 13.80 4.41
N ASN A 45 11.26 13.34 4.70
CA ASN A 45 12.22 12.89 3.69
C ASN A 45 12.74 11.50 4.08
N PRO A 46 11.95 10.44 3.83
CA PRO A 46 12.30 9.10 4.25
C PRO A 46 13.49 8.56 3.46
N ALA A 47 14.32 7.76 4.14
CA ALA A 47 15.41 7.03 3.49
C ALA A 47 14.85 5.92 2.59
N ARG A 48 13.74 5.29 2.99
CA ARG A 48 13.08 4.19 2.27
C ARG A 48 11.58 4.22 2.47
N MET A 49 10.86 3.86 1.41
CA MET A 49 9.43 3.58 1.41
C MET A 49 9.19 2.08 1.33
N GLN A 50 8.10 1.62 1.94
CA GLN A 50 7.70 0.22 1.94
C GLN A 50 6.20 0.08 1.68
N ILE A 51 5.85 -0.84 0.78
CA ILE A 51 4.49 -1.39 0.67
C ILE A 51 4.56 -2.86 1.04
N GLU A 52 3.65 -3.30 1.91
CA GLU A 52 3.43 -4.72 2.18
C GLU A 52 1.99 -5.08 1.85
N VAL A 53 1.82 -6.25 1.26
CA VAL A 53 0.50 -6.83 1.02
C VAL A 53 0.38 -8.13 1.79
N PHE A 54 -0.76 -8.32 2.44
CA PHE A 54 -0.96 -9.39 3.43
C PHE A 54 -2.09 -10.32 3.00
N ASN A 55 -1.97 -11.59 3.36
CA ASN A 55 -3.05 -12.56 3.23
C ASN A 55 -4.04 -12.47 4.40
N ALA A 56 -5.13 -13.24 4.33
CA ALA A 56 -6.17 -13.29 5.36
C ALA A 56 -5.66 -13.77 6.73
N ALA A 57 -4.59 -14.58 6.76
CA ALA A 57 -3.95 -15.03 7.99
C ALA A 57 -3.04 -13.96 8.62
N GLY A 58 -2.90 -12.80 7.99
CA GLY A 58 -2.07 -11.70 8.45
C GLY A 58 -0.58 -11.83 8.09
N GLY A 59 -0.18 -12.85 7.32
CA GLY A 59 1.17 -13.02 6.82
C GLY A 59 1.46 -12.13 5.60
N VAL A 60 2.70 -11.65 5.48
CA VAL A 60 3.15 -10.87 4.33
C VAL A 60 3.26 -11.77 3.11
N VAL A 61 2.54 -11.42 2.05
CA VAL A 61 2.61 -12.09 0.73
C VAL A 61 3.76 -11.53 -0.08
N ARG A 62 3.91 -10.20 -0.07
CA ARG A 62 5.00 -9.52 -0.76
C ARG A 62 5.32 -8.18 -0.12
N THR A 63 6.59 -7.84 -0.17
CA THR A 63 7.14 -6.55 0.22
C THR A 63 7.72 -5.87 -1.01
N PHE A 64 7.43 -4.58 -1.14
CA PHE A 64 8.01 -3.68 -2.12
C PHE A 64 8.74 -2.59 -1.37
N THR A 65 9.96 -2.26 -1.79
CA THR A 65 10.75 -1.20 -1.17
C THR A 65 11.47 -0.40 -2.23
N ASN A 66 11.56 0.91 -2.03
CA ASN A 66 12.41 1.78 -2.84
C ASN A 66 12.84 3.01 -2.04
N THR A 67 13.88 3.70 -2.49
CA THR A 67 14.25 5.03 -2.01
C THR A 67 13.38 6.11 -2.66
N GLY A 68 13.33 7.29 -2.06
CA GLY A 68 12.54 8.43 -2.55
C GLY A 68 11.23 8.61 -1.79
N THR A 69 10.38 9.52 -2.26
CA THR A 69 9.17 9.94 -1.55
C THR A 69 7.88 9.31 -2.08
N SER A 70 7.96 8.46 -3.11
CA SER A 70 6.82 7.75 -3.67
C SER A 70 7.21 6.33 -4.08
N LEU A 71 6.32 5.39 -3.83
CA LEU A 71 6.44 3.98 -4.20
C LEU A 71 5.12 3.50 -4.80
N ALA A 72 5.21 2.76 -5.90
CA ALA A 72 4.07 2.12 -6.54
C ALA A 72 4.27 0.61 -6.60
N ALA A 73 3.21 -0.15 -6.37
CA ALA A 73 3.20 -1.61 -6.44
C ALA A 73 2.00 -2.12 -7.22
N THR A 74 2.23 -3.02 -8.18
CA THR A 74 1.15 -3.67 -8.92
C THR A 74 0.60 -4.86 -8.14
N VAL A 75 -0.72 -4.94 -8.06
CA VAL A 75 -1.47 -6.13 -7.63
C VAL A 75 -2.42 -6.56 -8.73
N PHE A 76 -2.73 -7.85 -8.76
CA PHE A 76 -3.36 -8.48 -9.89
C PHE A 76 -4.79 -8.87 -9.54
N CYS A 77 -5.70 -8.57 -10.44
CA CYS A 77 -7.07 -9.02 -10.30
C CYS A 77 -7.22 -10.40 -10.95
N ARG A 78 -7.60 -11.40 -10.15
CA ARG A 78 -7.82 -12.76 -10.63
C ARG A 78 -9.12 -13.30 -10.10
N ASN A 79 -10.04 -13.64 -10.99
CA ASN A 79 -11.37 -14.17 -10.66
C ASN A 79 -12.13 -13.31 -9.63
N GLY A 80 -12.04 -11.97 -9.76
CA GLY A 80 -12.69 -11.04 -8.83
C GLY A 80 -11.98 -10.87 -7.47
N VAL A 81 -10.80 -11.47 -7.30
CA VAL A 81 -10.00 -11.39 -6.07
C VAL A 81 -8.69 -10.67 -6.32
N TRP A 82 -8.33 -9.75 -5.43
CA TRP A 82 -7.01 -9.13 -5.44
C TRP A 82 -5.96 -10.15 -5.02
N THR A 83 -4.90 -10.25 -5.82
CA THR A 83 -3.78 -11.16 -5.58
C THR A 83 -2.46 -10.43 -5.76
N ALA A 84 -1.42 -10.92 -5.10
CA ALA A 84 -0.06 -10.48 -5.35
C ALA A 84 0.80 -11.68 -5.74
N ARG A 85 1.77 -11.43 -6.63
CA ARG A 85 2.84 -12.39 -6.88
C ARG A 85 3.69 -12.53 -5.62
N VAL A 86 4.10 -13.75 -5.27
CA VAL A 86 4.96 -14.00 -4.10
C VAL A 86 6.41 -13.58 -4.39
N SER A 87 6.90 -13.86 -5.59
CA SER A 87 8.26 -13.53 -6.01
C SER A 87 8.30 -12.37 -7.02
N SER A 88 9.39 -11.61 -7.00
CA SER A 88 9.77 -10.65 -8.06
C SER A 88 10.41 -11.35 -9.27
N THR A 89 10.91 -12.58 -9.12
CA THR A 89 11.57 -13.36 -10.17
C THR A 89 11.13 -14.84 -10.11
N GLY A 90 10.62 -15.36 -11.23
CA GLY A 90 10.67 -16.80 -11.52
C GLY A 90 9.57 -17.73 -10.96
N THR A 91 8.53 -17.25 -10.29
CA THR A 91 7.35 -18.09 -9.99
C THR A 91 6.05 -17.28 -10.07
N ASP A 92 5.18 -17.62 -11.03
CA ASP A 92 3.83 -17.07 -11.21
C ASP A 92 2.85 -17.56 -10.12
N GLN A 93 3.28 -17.63 -8.87
CA GLN A 93 2.41 -17.93 -7.75
C GLN A 93 1.73 -16.64 -7.28
N PHE A 94 0.40 -16.62 -7.40
CA PHE A 94 -0.44 -15.51 -6.96
C PHE A 94 -1.21 -15.93 -5.71
N ILE A 95 -1.07 -15.14 -4.65
CA ILE A 95 -1.78 -15.39 -3.38
C ILE A 95 -2.83 -14.29 -3.17
N PRO A 96 -4.06 -14.64 -2.75
CA PRO A 96 -5.07 -13.67 -2.33
C PRO A 96 -4.58 -12.74 -1.23
N ILE A 97 -4.82 -11.45 -1.41
CA ILE A 97 -4.47 -10.42 -0.43
C ILE A 97 -5.72 -9.79 0.16
N THR A 98 -5.65 -9.44 1.44
CA THR A 98 -6.77 -8.87 2.20
C THR A 98 -6.41 -7.60 2.95
N ALA A 99 -5.13 -7.23 3.03
CA ALA A 99 -4.73 -5.97 3.63
C ALA A 99 -3.44 -5.44 3.00
N VAL A 100 -3.19 -4.16 3.20
CA VAL A 100 -2.01 -3.45 2.71
C VAL A 100 -1.44 -2.54 3.81
N SER A 101 -0.12 -2.49 3.90
CA SER A 101 0.62 -1.49 4.66
C SER A 101 1.37 -0.58 3.69
N CYS A 102 1.47 0.67 4.08
CA CYS A 102 2.29 1.69 3.44
C CYS A 102 3.03 2.38 4.58
N ALA A 103 4.35 2.28 4.58
CA ALA A 103 5.20 2.74 5.66
C ALA A 103 6.50 3.36 5.13
N GLN A 104 7.19 4.09 6.00
CA GLN A 104 8.42 4.80 5.69
C GLN A 104 9.47 4.61 6.80
N ASP A 105 10.74 4.67 6.44
CA ASP A 105 11.89 4.57 7.34
C ASP A 105 12.80 5.81 7.18
N GLY A 106 13.53 6.16 8.24
CA GLY A 106 14.44 7.30 8.30
C GLY A 106 13.75 8.65 8.52
N SER A 107 12.42 8.67 8.64
CA SER A 107 11.66 9.88 8.98
C SER A 107 10.27 9.53 9.55
N THR A 108 9.91 10.14 10.67
CA THR A 108 8.58 10.02 11.28
C THR A 108 7.63 11.05 10.69
N GLY A 109 6.47 10.59 10.22
CA GLY A 109 5.43 11.45 9.70
C GLY A 109 4.08 11.23 10.39
N ALA A 110 3.02 11.82 9.86
CA ALA A 110 1.66 11.47 10.26
C ALA A 110 0.81 11.19 9.02
N ASP A 111 -0.05 10.18 9.12
CA ASP A 111 -1.08 9.89 8.12
C ASP A 111 -2.06 11.06 8.02
N ARG A 112 -1.78 12.01 7.14
CA ARG A 112 -2.76 13.02 6.76
C ARG A 112 -3.60 12.43 5.64
N GLY A 113 -4.79 11.94 5.99
CA GLY A 113 -5.75 11.43 5.00
C GLY A 113 -5.98 12.49 3.92
N TYR A 114 -5.57 12.19 2.69
CA TYR A 114 -5.81 13.07 1.56
C TYR A 114 -7.31 13.05 1.26
N VAL A 115 -8.04 14.07 1.71
CA VAL A 115 -9.41 14.30 1.26
C VAL A 115 -9.29 14.77 -0.18
N ILE A 116 -9.50 13.86 -1.14
CA ILE A 116 -9.70 14.23 -2.54
C ILE A 116 -10.95 15.11 -2.57
N GLY A 117 -10.77 16.44 -2.64
CA GLY A 117 -11.85 17.40 -2.76
C GLY A 117 -11.84 18.61 -1.81
N SER A 118 -10.96 18.70 -0.81
CA SER A 118 -10.84 19.96 -0.05
C SER A 118 -9.85 20.90 -0.74
N ALA A 119 -10.36 21.78 -1.60
CA ALA A 119 -9.64 23.01 -1.90
C ALA A 119 -9.39 23.73 -0.57
N ILE A 120 -8.12 23.97 -0.24
CA ILE A 120 -7.73 24.90 0.81
C ILE A 120 -8.11 26.28 0.28
N ASN A 121 -9.28 26.78 0.65
CA ASN A 121 -9.60 28.19 0.45
C ASN A 121 -8.62 28.99 1.31
N LYS A 122 -7.80 29.82 0.65
CA LYS A 122 -7.10 30.93 1.28
C LYS A 122 -8.09 31.98 1.75
#